data_AF-A0A377NG09-F1
#
_entry.id   AF-A0A377NG09-F1
#
_cell.length_a   1.000
_cell.length_b   1.000
_cell.length_c   1.000
_cell.angle_alpha   90.00
_cell.angle_beta   90.00
_cell.angle_gamma   90.00
#
_symmetry.space_group_name_H-M   'P 1'
#
loop_
_entity.id
_entity.type
_entity.pdbx_description
1 polymer ?
#
loop_
_entity_poly.entity_id
_entity_poly.type
_entity_poly.pdbx_seq_one_letter_code
_entity_poly.pdbx_strand_id
1 'polypeptide(L)' 'MITAQLQNGHRFRKGMPTWGDEVRLCWEADSCVVLTV' A
#
# COMPACT_ATOMS: atom_id res chain seq x y z
N MET A 1 8.43 5.24 -9.77
CA MET A 1 7.70 3.95 -9.71
C MET A 1 6.94 3.92 -8.40
N ILE A 2 5.63 3.69 -8.42
CA ILE A 2 4.80 3.58 -7.20
C ILE A 2 4.54 2.10 -6.97
N THR A 3 4.85 1.60 -5.77
CA THR A 3 4.63 0.21 -5.39
C THR A 3 3.85 0.15 -4.08
N ALA A 4 2.87 -0.73 -4.00
CA ALA A 4 2.15 -1.03 -2.77
C ALA A 4 2.21 -2.54 -2.49
N GLN A 5 2.26 -2.90 -1.22
CA GLN A 5 2.27 -4.30 -0.76
C GLN A 5 0.98 -4.60 0.00
N LEU A 6 0.26 -5.62 -0.44
CA LEU A 6 -0.99 -6.08 0.18
C LEU A 6 -0.77 -7.36 0.98
N GLN A 7 -1.63 -7.59 1.97
CA GLN A 7 -1.58 -8.79 2.79
C GLN A 7 -2.06 -10.01 2.00
N ASN A 8 -1.54 -11.19 2.33
CA ASN A 8 -2.04 -12.44 1.79
C ASN A 8 -3.45 -12.71 2.32
N GLY A 9 -4.37 -13.17 1.45
CA GLY A 9 -5.75 -13.51 1.83
C GLY A 9 -5.86 -14.62 2.89
N HIS A 10 -4.83 -15.46 3.04
CA HIS A 10 -4.76 -16.51 4.07
C HIS A 10 -4.13 -16.05 5.39
N ARG A 11 -3.46 -14.89 5.40
CA ARG A 11 -2.82 -14.33 6.59
C ARG A 11 -2.97 -12.82 6.57
N PHE A 12 -4.06 -12.34 7.15
CA PHE A 12 -4.40 -10.92 7.19
C PHE A 12 -4.83 -10.46 8.58
N ARG A 13 -4.66 -9.17 8.83
CA ARG A 13 -5.27 -8.47 9.97
C ARG A 13 -6.69 -8.03 9.62
N LYS A 14 -7.65 -8.28 10.52
CA LYS A 14 -9.06 -7.91 10.34
C LYS A 14 -9.18 -6.42 9.99
N GLY A 15 -9.94 -6.12 8.93
CA GLY A 15 -10.20 -4.76 8.47
C GLY A 15 -9.12 -4.16 7.56
N MET A 16 -8.10 -4.92 7.19
CA MET A 16 -7.08 -4.50 6.21
C MET A 16 -7.27 -5.21 4.86
N PRO A 17 -6.90 -4.56 3.75
CA PRO A 17 -7.05 -5.13 2.42
C PRO A 17 -6.02 -6.23 2.13
N THR A 18 -6.42 -7.14 1.25
CA THR A 18 -5.67 -8.33 0.84
C THR A 18 -5.47 -8.38 -0.68
N TRP A 19 -4.62 -9.30 -1.15
CA TRP A 19 -4.47 -9.55 -2.59
C TRP A 19 -5.81 -9.93 -3.23
N GLY A 20 -6.20 -9.20 -4.27
CA GLY A 20 -7.47 -9.37 -4.98
C GLY A 20 -8.50 -8.28 -4.69
N ASP A 21 -8.31 -7.50 -3.62
CA ASP A 21 -9.16 -6.35 -3.32
C ASP A 21 -8.82 -5.15 -4.22
N GLU A 22 -9.84 -4.42 -4.66
CA GLU A 22 -9.65 -3.11 -5.28
C GLU A 22 -9.33 -2.09 -4.18
N VAL A 23 -8.19 -1.41 -4.32
CA VAL A 23 -7.75 -0.37 -3.39
C VAL A 23 -7.38 0.90 -4.12
N ARG A 24 -7.64 2.04 -3.47
CA ARG A 24 -7.17 3.34 -3.93
C ARG A 24 -5.99 3.75 -3.09
N LEU A 25 -4.86 4.00 -3.75
CA LEU A 25 -3.69 4.56 -3.10
C LEU A 25 -3.88 6.08 -3.03
N CYS A 26 -3.75 6.63 -1.83
CA CYS A 26 -3.79 8.06 -1.56
C CYS A 26 -2.56 8.41 -0.73
N TRP A 27 -1.94 9.55 -1.03
CA TRP A 27 -0.83 10.09 -0.25
C TRP A 27 -0.95 11.61 -0.23
N GLU A 28 -0.50 12.22 0.85
CA GLU A 28 -0.33 13.67 0.93
C GLU A 28 0.98 14.08 0.24
N ALA A 29 1.07 15.31 -0.24
CA ALA A 29 2.24 15.78 -0.97
C ALA A 29 3.54 15.71 -0.14
N ASP A 30 3.41 15.83 1.18
CA ASP A 30 4.48 15.75 2.17
C ASP A 30 4.85 14.31 2.59
N SER A 31 4.08 13.30 2.16
CA SER A 31 4.34 11.89 2.48
C SER A 31 5.43 11.25 1.61
N CYS A 32 5.90 11.96 0.59
CA CYS A 32 6.93 11.49 -0.33
C CYS A 32 8.34 11.81 0.19
N VAL A 33 9.24 10.83 0.15
CA VAL A 33 10.67 11.03 0.41
C VAL A 33 11.43 10.95 -0.90
N VAL A 34 12.27 11.96 -1.17
CA VAL A 34 13.18 11.96 -2.31
C VAL A 34 14.47 11.28 -1.89
N LEU A 35 14.80 10.17 -2.56
CA LEU A 35 16.09 9.50 -2.39
C LEU A 35 17.08 10.14 -3.37
N THR A 36 18.05 10.87 -2.84
CA THR A 36 19.19 11.41 -3.62
C THR A 36 20.36 10.43 -3.56
N VAL A 37 21.06 10.28 -4.69
CA VAL A 37 22.30 9.49 -4.82
C VAL A 37 23.51 10.22 -4.25
#